data_AF-A0A1E5PGN6-F1
#
_entry.id   AF-A0A1E5PGN6-F1
#
_cell.length_a   1.000
_cell.length_b   1.000
_cell.length_c   1.000
_cell.angle_alpha   90.00
_cell.angle_beta   90.00
_cell.angle_gamma   90.00
#
_symmetry.space_group_name_H-M   'P 1'
#
loop_
_entity.id
_entity.type
_entity.pdbx_description
1 polymer ?
#
loop_
_entity_poly.entity_id
_entity_poly.type
_entity_poly.pdbx_seq_one_letter_code
_entity_poly.pdbx_strand_id
1 'polypeptide(L)'
;MLEDHAMLIATDEAGRVVKKPSKPAIGRMLANLQRGNAHLILERVEEGTEGSWYVQVLLRDDDTYQLEFRDGVAAEHYQTRTVSQEKVLTAMLGWAAGMADWKVDFMWNNIGSQFEADAHHGRSGAAHRVPAHKRLPV
;
A
#
# COMPACT_ATOMS: atom_id res chain seq x y z
N MET A 1 26.99 -12.99 -4.38
CA MET A 1 25.75 -12.92 -5.17
C MET A 1 24.65 -12.75 -4.16
N LEU A 2 24.30 -11.51 -3.82
CA LEU A 2 23.29 -11.19 -2.80
C LEU A 2 21.93 -11.38 -3.47
N GLU A 3 21.23 -12.46 -3.10
CA GLU A 3 19.89 -12.78 -3.59
C GLU A 3 18.87 -11.78 -2.99
N ASP A 4 17.91 -11.36 -3.81
CA ASP A 4 16.76 -10.47 -3.51
C ASP A 4 16.42 -10.32 -2.01
N HIS A 5 16.87 -9.21 -1.39
CA HIS A 5 16.68 -8.91 0.03
C HIS A 5 15.29 -8.31 0.36
N ALA A 6 14.45 -8.11 -0.65
CA ALA A 6 13.12 -7.55 -0.46
C ALA A 6 12.06 -8.65 -0.28
N MET A 7 11.42 -8.71 0.89
CA MET A 7 10.28 -9.58 1.16
C MET A 7 8.97 -8.85 0.91
N LEU A 8 8.08 -9.44 0.11
CA LEU A 8 6.71 -8.98 -0.04
C LEU A 8 5.83 -9.45 1.12
N ILE A 9 5.05 -8.56 1.71
CA ILE A 9 4.07 -8.85 2.77
C ILE A 9 2.71 -8.30 2.37
N ALA A 10 1.66 -9.11 2.47
CA ALA A 10 0.28 -8.66 2.34
C ALA A 10 -0.38 -8.56 3.73
N THR A 11 -1.09 -7.46 3.99
CA THR A 11 -1.88 -7.26 5.22
C THR A 11 -3.27 -6.73 4.86
N ASP A 12 -4.33 -7.34 5.40
CA ASP A 12 -5.70 -6.81 5.30
C ASP A 12 -6.14 -6.10 6.60
N GLU A 13 -7.28 -5.41 6.54
CA GLU A 13 -7.84 -4.68 7.70
C GLU A 13 -8.11 -5.59 8.90
N ALA A 14 -8.49 -6.85 8.66
CA ALA A 14 -8.71 -7.84 9.72
C ALA A 14 -7.40 -8.24 10.44
N GLY A 15 -6.26 -7.72 10.02
CA GLY A 15 -4.94 -7.99 10.61
C GLY A 15 -4.32 -9.29 10.10
N ARG A 16 -4.87 -9.92 9.05
CA ARG A 16 -4.27 -11.11 8.44
C ARG A 16 -3.00 -10.71 7.71
N VAL A 17 -1.89 -11.32 8.11
CA VAL A 17 -0.58 -11.12 7.47
C VAL A 17 -0.19 -12.35 6.65
N VAL A 18 0.19 -12.15 5.38
CA VAL A 18 0.72 -13.19 4.49
C VAL A 18 2.09 -12.77 3.97
N LYS A 19 3.14 -13.42 4.45
CA LYS A 19 4.50 -13.23 3.93
C LYS A 19 4.69 -13.98 2.62
N LYS A 20 5.43 -13.40 1.67
CA LYS A 20 5.64 -13.93 0.32
C LYS A 20 4.31 -14.35 -0.35
N PRO A 21 3.30 -13.46 -0.41
CA PRO A 21 1.98 -13.82 -0.92
C PRO A 21 2.06 -14.20 -2.40
N SER A 22 1.39 -15.29 -2.77
CA SER A 22 1.27 -15.69 -4.18
C SER A 22 0.24 -14.81 -4.90
N LYS A 23 0.32 -14.72 -6.24
CA LYS A 23 -0.67 -13.97 -7.05
C LYS A 23 -2.13 -14.39 -6.73
N PRO A 24 -2.45 -15.69 -6.60
CA PRO A 24 -3.80 -16.11 -6.18
C PRO A 24 -4.17 -15.69 -4.75
N ALA A 25 -3.20 -15.61 -3.84
CA ALA A 25 -3.46 -15.13 -2.48
C ALA A 25 -3.84 -13.64 -2.48
N ILE A 26 -3.10 -12.82 -3.23
CA ILE A 26 -3.40 -11.39 -3.41
C ILE A 26 -4.79 -11.22 -4.02
N GLY A 27 -5.11 -11.95 -5.10
CA GLY A 27 -6.42 -11.91 -5.74
C GLY A 27 -7.57 -12.28 -4.80
N ARG A 28 -7.40 -13.30 -3.96
CA ARG A 28 -8.42 -13.68 -2.96
C ARG A 28 -8.58 -12.63 -1.86
N MET A 29 -7.49 -12.03 -1.38
CA MET A 29 -7.57 -10.98 -0.36
C MET A 29 -8.27 -9.74 -0.92
N LEU A 30 -7.99 -9.35 -2.17
CA LEU A 30 -8.69 -8.27 -2.85
C LEU A 30 -10.18 -8.56 -3.08
N ALA A 31 -10.51 -9.80 -3.47
CA ALA A 31 -11.90 -10.22 -3.67
C ALA A 31 -12.70 -10.24 -2.35
N ASN A 32 -12.03 -10.39 -1.21
CA ASN A 32 -12.65 -10.39 0.12
C ASN A 32 -12.80 -8.99 0.73
N LEU A 33 -12.52 -7.91 -0.03
CA LEU A 33 -12.75 -6.57 0.47
C LEU A 33 -14.25 -6.31 0.62
N GLN A 34 -14.63 -5.80 1.79
CA GLN A 34 -16.01 -5.49 2.15
C GLN A 34 -16.03 -4.49 3.31
N ARG A 35 -17.21 -4.00 3.70
CA ARG A 35 -17.36 -3.20 4.92
C ARG A 35 -16.84 -4.01 6.13
N GLY A 36 -15.88 -3.46 6.87
CA GLY A 36 -15.20 -4.13 8.00
C GLY A 36 -14.02 -5.03 7.60
N ASN A 37 -13.71 -5.13 6.32
CA ASN A 37 -12.42 -5.60 5.79
C ASN A 37 -12.09 -4.81 4.51
N ALA A 38 -11.97 -3.50 4.62
CA ALA A 38 -12.07 -2.58 3.50
C ALA A 38 -10.75 -2.35 2.77
N HIS A 39 -9.60 -2.68 3.38
CA HIS A 39 -8.31 -2.43 2.75
C HIS A 39 -7.38 -3.64 2.71
N LEU A 40 -6.49 -3.62 1.72
CA LEU A 40 -5.38 -4.54 1.52
C LEU A 40 -4.13 -3.73 1.19
N ILE A 41 -3.04 -4.00 1.91
CA ILE A 41 -1.73 -3.41 1.70
C ILE A 41 -0.77 -4.50 1.23
N LEU A 42 -0.01 -4.23 0.18
CA LEU A 42 1.19 -4.99 -0.16
C LEU A 42 2.41 -4.11 0.10
N GLU A 43 3.36 -4.60 0.89
CA GLU A 43 4.56 -3.90 1.29
C GLU A 43 5.81 -4.68 0.87
N ARG A 44 6.81 -3.97 0.34
CA ARG A 44 8.17 -4.50 0.13
C ARG A 44 9.02 -4.08 1.31
N VAL A 45 9.50 -5.06 2.05
CA VAL A 45 10.38 -4.86 3.20
C VAL A 45 11.78 -5.32 2.82
N GLU A 46 12.74 -4.40 2.81
CA GLU A 46 14.15 -4.69 2.62
C GLU A 46 14.91 -4.38 3.92
N GLU A 47 15.68 -5.35 4.39
CA GLU A 47 16.44 -5.19 5.63
C GLU A 47 17.57 -4.17 5.44
N GLY A 48 17.62 -3.17 6.32
CA GLY A 48 18.66 -2.14 6.30
C GLY A 48 18.38 -0.97 5.34
N THR A 49 17.25 -0.97 4.63
CA THR A 49 16.84 0.14 3.78
C THR A 49 15.82 1.02 4.50
N GLU A 50 16.12 2.30 4.68
CA GLU A 50 15.16 3.28 5.19
C GLU A 50 14.17 3.67 4.10
N GLY A 51 12.88 3.60 4.41
CA GLY A 51 11.80 4.02 3.53
C GLY A 51 10.57 3.13 3.67
N SER A 52 9.54 3.44 2.88
CA SER A 52 8.29 2.70 2.85
C SER A 52 7.83 2.54 1.40
N TRP A 53 7.80 1.28 0.93
CA TRP A 53 7.36 0.91 -0.40
C TRP A 53 6.12 0.05 -0.30
N TYR A 54 4.98 0.61 -0.65
CA TYR A 54 3.73 -0.14 -0.64
C TYR A 54 2.81 0.24 -1.79
N VAL A 55 1.89 -0.68 -2.09
CA VAL A 55 0.64 -0.39 -2.80
C VAL A 55 -0.53 -0.79 -1.90
N GLN A 56 -1.49 0.10 -1.74
CA GLN A 56 -2.67 -0.11 -0.90
C GLN A 56 -3.93 0.11 -1.72
N VAL A 57 -4.91 -0.78 -1.54
CA VAL A 57 -6.28 -0.54 -1.98
C VAL A 57 -7.18 -0.34 -0.76
N LEU A 58 -8.11 0.61 -0.87
CA LEU A 58 -9.26 0.76 0.02
C LEU A 58 -10.55 0.69 -0.81
N LEU A 59 -11.47 -0.17 -0.41
CA LEU A 59 -12.87 -0.13 -0.84
C LEU A 59 -13.61 0.97 -0.05
N ARG A 60 -14.10 1.97 -0.77
CA ARG A 60 -14.80 3.14 -0.23
C ARG A 60 -16.29 2.82 -0.02
N ASP A 61 -16.97 3.65 0.78
CA ASP A 61 -18.40 3.52 1.06
C ASP A 61 -19.31 3.69 -0.17
N ASP A 62 -18.80 4.29 -1.25
CA ASP A 62 -19.52 4.47 -2.52
C ASP A 62 -19.15 3.41 -3.58
N ASP A 63 -18.68 2.24 -3.13
CA ASP A 63 -18.32 1.08 -3.96
C ASP A 63 -17.22 1.35 -5.00
N THR A 64 -16.41 2.39 -4.77
CA THR A 64 -15.19 2.65 -5.55
C THR A 64 -13.95 2.10 -4.84
N TYR A 65 -12.94 1.77 -5.62
CA TYR A 65 -11.61 1.46 -5.13
C TYR A 65 -10.74 2.70 -5.20
N GLN A 66 -10.19 3.07 -4.05
CA GLN A 66 -9.04 3.95 -3.98
C GLN A 66 -7.77 3.10 -4.01
N LEU A 67 -6.89 3.37 -4.97
CA LEU A 67 -5.58 2.73 -5.07
C LEU A 67 -4.51 3.78 -4.79
N GLU A 68 -3.57 3.44 -3.93
CA GLU A 68 -2.47 4.29 -3.51
C GLU A 68 -1.16 3.54 -3.60
N PHE A 69 -0.06 4.27 -3.77
CA PHE A 69 1.27 3.73 -3.54
C PHE A 69 2.19 4.77 -2.91
N ARG A 70 3.21 4.28 -2.21
CA ARG A 70 4.36 5.08 -1.76
C ARG A 70 5.65 4.49 -2.30
N ASP A 71 6.54 5.36 -2.76
CA ASP A 71 7.84 5.00 -3.33
C ASP A 71 8.97 5.53 -2.44
N GLY A 72 9.20 4.83 -1.33
CA GLY A 72 10.28 5.12 -0.37
C GLY A 72 9.96 6.23 0.61
N VAL A 73 9.56 7.41 0.14
CA VAL A 73 9.39 8.61 0.99
C VAL A 73 7.97 9.15 0.97
N ALA A 74 7.60 9.94 1.99
CA ALA A 74 6.26 10.52 2.12
C ALA A 74 5.89 11.45 0.95
N ALA A 75 6.85 12.21 0.40
CA ALA A 75 6.63 13.08 -0.76
C ALA A 75 6.28 12.28 -2.05
N GLU A 76 6.72 11.03 -2.14
CA GLU A 76 6.46 10.12 -3.25
C GLU A 76 5.25 9.22 -2.93
N HIS A 77 4.12 9.85 -2.58
CA HIS A 77 2.86 9.18 -2.28
C HIS A 77 1.80 9.63 -3.28
N TYR A 78 1.18 8.65 -3.94
CA TYR A 78 0.27 8.86 -5.05
C TYR A 78 -1.04 8.11 -4.84
N GLN A 79 -2.11 8.64 -5.42
CA GLN A 79 -3.46 8.10 -5.32
C GLN A 79 -4.20 8.17 -6.66
N THR A 80 -5.07 7.20 -6.90
CA THR A 80 -6.08 7.21 -7.97
C THR A 80 -7.37 6.55 -7.49
N ARG A 81 -8.43 6.63 -8.29
CA ARG A 81 -9.75 6.06 -7.99
C ARG A 81 -10.33 5.35 -9.20
N THR A 82 -10.97 4.21 -8.99
CA THR A 82 -11.59 3.42 -10.06
C THR A 82 -12.76 2.61 -9.53
N VAL A 83 -13.68 2.21 -10.40
CA VAL A 83 -14.75 1.23 -10.11
C VAL A 83 -14.33 -0.20 -10.48
N SER A 84 -13.19 -0.38 -11.16
CA SER A 84 -12.75 -1.68 -11.66
C SER A 84 -11.80 -2.38 -10.69
N GLN A 85 -12.31 -3.43 -10.03
CA GLN A 85 -11.47 -4.32 -9.20
C GLN A 85 -10.40 -5.04 -10.03
N GLU A 86 -10.69 -5.35 -11.29
CA GLU A 86 -9.74 -5.98 -12.21
C GLU A 86 -8.53 -5.09 -12.47
N LYS A 87 -8.73 -3.80 -12.75
CA LYS A 87 -7.63 -2.84 -12.93
C LYS A 87 -6.79 -2.70 -11.66
N VAL A 88 -7.44 -2.71 -10.49
CA VAL A 88 -6.72 -2.72 -9.20
C VAL A 88 -5.86 -3.97 -9.07
N LEU A 89 -6.43 -5.16 -9.33
CA LEU A 89 -5.70 -6.41 -9.25
C LEU A 89 -4.47 -6.42 -10.17
N THR A 90 -4.65 -6.00 -11.43
CA THR A 90 -3.56 -5.92 -12.41
C THR A 90 -2.43 -5.02 -11.92
N ALA A 91 -2.75 -3.82 -11.42
CA ALA A 91 -1.74 -2.90 -10.88
C ALA A 91 -1.04 -3.47 -9.64
N MET A 92 -1.77 -4.05 -8.69
CA MET A 92 -1.18 -4.64 -7.48
C MET A 92 -0.24 -5.81 -7.82
N LEU A 93 -0.62 -6.67 -8.77
CA LEU A 93 0.21 -7.77 -9.23
C LEU A 93 1.43 -7.29 -10.02
N GLY A 94 1.28 -6.26 -10.86
CA GLY A 94 2.37 -5.64 -11.59
C GLY A 94 3.38 -4.97 -10.66
N TRP A 95 2.91 -4.24 -9.65
CA TRP A 95 3.75 -3.67 -8.60
C TRP A 95 4.49 -4.75 -7.81
N ALA A 96 3.79 -5.81 -7.38
CA ALA A 96 4.40 -6.93 -6.66
C ALA A 96 5.47 -7.65 -7.51
N ALA A 97 5.30 -7.70 -8.82
CA ALA A 97 6.27 -8.28 -9.75
C ALA A 97 7.40 -7.33 -10.16
N GLY A 98 7.35 -6.04 -9.78
CA GLY A 98 8.37 -5.06 -10.13
C GLY A 98 8.34 -4.62 -11.59
N MET A 99 7.18 -4.73 -12.26
CA MET A 99 7.03 -4.32 -13.64
C MET A 99 7.14 -2.79 -13.77
N ALA A 100 7.66 -2.24 -14.85
CA ALA A 100 7.77 -0.78 -14.98
C ALA A 100 6.43 -0.10 -15.34
N ASP A 101 5.52 -0.85 -15.95
CA ASP A 101 4.29 -0.38 -16.59
C ASP A 101 3.03 -0.53 -15.71
N TRP A 102 3.12 -1.04 -14.48
CA TRP A 102 1.93 -1.26 -13.63
C TRP A 102 1.13 0.02 -13.34
N LYS A 103 1.74 1.20 -13.49
CA LYS A 103 1.13 2.52 -13.25
C LYS A 103 0.32 3.06 -14.44
N VAL A 104 0.51 2.54 -15.66
CA VAL A 104 0.12 3.25 -16.90
C VAL A 104 -1.38 3.38 -17.12
N ASP A 105 -2.18 2.49 -16.54
CA ASP A 105 -3.64 2.46 -16.71
C ASP A 105 -4.40 3.49 -15.86
N PHE A 106 -3.67 4.29 -15.07
CA PHE A 106 -4.21 5.23 -14.11
C PHE A 106 -3.63 6.63 -14.27
N MET A 107 -4.48 7.62 -14.01
CA MET A 107 -4.04 8.98 -13.73
C MET A 107 -3.80 9.09 -12.22
N TRP A 108 -2.55 9.34 -11.83
CA TRP A 108 -2.12 9.41 -10.44
C TRP A 108 -2.04 10.86 -9.99
N ASN A 109 -2.61 11.15 -8.82
CA ASN A 109 -2.44 12.41 -8.12
C ASN A 109 -1.37 12.22 -7.05
N ASN A 110 -0.33 13.06 -7.06
CA ASN A 110 0.61 13.12 -5.94
C ASN A 110 -0.10 13.78 -4.73
N ILE A 111 -0.08 13.08 -3.61
CA ILE A 111 -0.67 13.52 -2.33
C ILE A 111 0.40 13.66 -1.24
N GLY A 112 1.68 13.58 -1.60
CA GLY A 112 2.80 13.49 -0.66
C GLY A 112 2.95 14.71 0.25
N SER A 113 2.59 15.90 -0.23
CA SER A 113 2.59 17.13 0.58
C SER A 113 1.70 17.06 1.82
N GLN A 114 0.68 16.19 1.82
CA GLN A 114 -0.19 15.96 2.98
C GLN A 114 0.51 15.18 4.10
N PHE A 115 1.65 14.54 3.80
CA PHE A 115 2.37 13.62 4.69
C PHE A 115 3.79 14.10 5.04
N GLU A 116 4.23 15.25 4.54
CA GLU A 116 5.57 15.82 4.82
C GLU A 116 5.78 16.17 6.31
N ALA A 117 4.72 16.42 7.07
CA ALA A 117 4.80 16.74 8.51
C ALA A 117 5.35 15.59 9.38
N ASP A 118 5.32 14.34 8.90
CA ASP A 118 5.84 13.18 9.63
C ASP A 118 7.38 13.08 9.55
N ALA A 119 8.05 13.86 8.68
CA ALA A 119 9.50 13.80 8.48
C ALA A 119 10.34 14.62 9.49
N HIS A 120 9.73 15.52 10.27
CA HIS A 120 10.46 16.47 11.13
C HIS A 120 10.46 16.17 12.64
N HIS A 121 9.77 15.12 13.12
CA HIS A 121 9.68 14.82 14.58
C HIS A 121 10.65 13.75 15.12
N GLY A 122 11.68 13.36 14.35
CA GLY A 122 12.69 12.37 14.76
C GLY A 122 13.71 12.80 15.83
N ARG A 123 13.41 13.77 16.70
CA ARG A 123 14.25 14.11 17.87
C ARG A 123 13.39 14.41 19.11
N SER A 124 12.90 13.37 19.78
CA SER A 124 12.97 13.27 21.24
C SER A 124 12.47 11.88 21.65
N GLY A 125 13.26 11.17 22.46
CA GLY A 125 12.94 9.85 22.94
C GLY A 125 11.71 9.84 23.84
N ALA A 126 10.78 8.94 23.55
CA ALA A 126 10.01 8.16 24.52
C ALA A 126 9.23 7.11 23.73
N ALA A 127 9.20 5.88 24.24
CA ALA A 127 8.37 4.81 23.74
C ALA A 127 6.94 5.30 23.47
N HIS A 128 6.51 5.28 22.21
CA HIS A 128 5.13 5.56 21.86
C HIS A 128 4.64 4.57 20.81
N ARG A 129 3.60 3.87 21.23
CA ARG A 129 2.74 2.97 20.46
C ARG A 129 2.60 3.39 19.00
N VAL A 130 2.61 2.39 18.12
CA VAL A 130 2.07 2.47 16.76
C VAL A 130 0.75 3.25 16.82
N PRO A 131 0.59 4.39 16.11
CA PRO A 131 -0.66 5.10 16.12
C PRO A 131 -1.71 4.23 15.43
N ALA A 132 -2.74 3.88 16.20
CA ALA A 132 -3.99 3.36 15.67
C ALA A 132 -4.53 4.29 14.57
N HIS A 133 -4.90 3.70 13.44
CA HIS A 133 -5.89 4.20 12.48
C HIS A 133 -5.98 5.74 12.39
N LYS A 134 -5.00 6.41 11.78
CA LYS A 134 -5.25 7.76 11.27
C LYS A 134 -6.13 7.62 10.02
N ARG A 135 -7.42 7.82 10.26
CA ARG A 135 -8.50 8.03 9.29
C ARG A 135 -7.97 8.52 7.95
N LEU A 136 -8.18 7.70 6.91
CA LEU A 136 -8.12 8.16 5.53
C LEU A 136 -9.15 9.30 5.41
N PRO A 137 -8.76 10.49 4.92
CA PRO A 137 -9.72 11.57 4.74
C PRO A 137 -10.81 11.14 3.74
N VAL A 138 -12.03 11.56 4.08
CA VAL A 138 -13.27 11.48 3.30
C VAL A 138 -13.09 12.05 1.90
#